data_AF-A0A7C6SP23-F1
#
_entry.id   AF-A0A7C6SP23-F1
#
_cell.length_a   1.000
_cell.length_b   1.000
_cell.length_c   1.000
_cell.angle_alpha   90.00
_cell.angle_beta   90.00
_cell.angle_gamma   90.00
#
_symmetry.space_group_name_H-M   'P 1'
#
loop_
_entity.id
_entity.type
_entity.pdbx_description
1 polymer ?
#
loop_
_entity_poly.entity_id
_entity_poly.type
_entity_poly.pdbx_seq_one_letter_code
_entity_poly.pdbx_strand_id
1 'polypeptide(L)'
;MCRALTTDEVLFFNTAPDMLPVYEALLRHVQARHPVTTVVRKTQITLRNRHAFAMVSLPWRRVKGWPYECFKRFSEVFIVDYSA
;
A
#
# COMPACT_ATOMS: atom_id res chain seq x y z
N MET A 1 -13.05 14.11 -5.18
CA MET A 1 -13.15 13.95 -3.71
C MET A 1 -12.23 12.81 -3.32
N CYS A 2 -11.24 13.05 -2.47
CA CYS A 2 -10.38 11.97 -1.96
C CYS A 2 -11.18 11.16 -0.93
N ARG A 3 -11.17 9.84 -1.06
CA ARG A 3 -11.88 8.94 -0.15
C ARG A 3 -11.10 8.83 1.16
N ALA A 4 -11.81 8.87 2.28
CA ALA A 4 -11.24 8.63 3.60
C ALA A 4 -10.75 7.19 3.74
N LEU A 5 -9.69 7.00 4.53
CA LEU A 5 -9.19 5.69 4.91
C LEU A 5 -10.19 4.95 5.81
N THR A 6 -10.28 3.63 5.64
CA THR A 6 -11.05 2.79 6.56
C THR A 6 -10.24 2.44 7.80
N THR A 7 -10.92 2.03 8.88
CA THR A 7 -10.27 1.55 10.10
C THR A 7 -9.33 0.37 9.82
N ASP A 8 -9.72 -0.57 8.96
CA ASP A 8 -8.87 -1.71 8.58
C ASP A 8 -7.58 -1.27 7.87
N GLU A 9 -7.65 -0.24 7.02
CA GLU A 9 -6.47 0.31 6.34
C GLU A 9 -5.51 0.94 7.34
N VAL A 10 -6.02 1.68 8.33
CA VAL A 10 -5.20 2.27 9.39
C VAL A 10 -4.57 1.18 10.27
N LEU A 11 -5.36 0.20 10.70
CA LEU A 11 -4.91 -0.91 11.55
C LEU A 11 -3.84 -1.78 10.89
N PHE A 12 -3.86 -1.91 9.56
CA PHE A 12 -2.82 -2.62 8.82
C PHE A 12 -1.42 -2.06 9.10
N PHE A 13 -1.31 -0.75 9.33
CA PHE A 13 -0.05 -0.06 9.60
C PHE A 13 0.34 -0.01 11.08
N ASN A 14 -0.38 -0.69 11.99
CA ASN A 14 -0.04 -0.69 13.43
C ASN A 14 1.39 -1.19 13.72
N THR A 15 1.90 -2.11 12.90
CA THR A 15 3.26 -2.65 13.03
C THR A 15 4.33 -1.77 12.37
N ALA A 16 3.92 -0.79 11.57
CA ALA A 16 4.79 0.13 10.84
C ALA A 16 4.09 1.50 10.63
N PRO A 17 3.83 2.27 11.72
CA PRO A 17 3.03 3.50 11.65
C PRO A 17 3.66 4.57 10.76
N ASP A 18 4.98 4.59 10.64
CA ASP A 18 5.73 5.50 9.76
C ASP A 18 5.39 5.33 8.27
N MET A 19 4.80 4.20 7.88
CA MET A 19 4.40 3.91 6.50
C MET A 19 2.99 4.40 6.17
N LEU A 20 2.17 4.72 7.16
CA LEU A 20 0.79 5.21 6.95
C LEU A 20 0.76 6.52 6.13
N PRO A 21 1.56 7.56 6.42
CA PRO A 21 1.58 8.79 5.63
C PRO A 21 1.99 8.54 4.17
N VAL A 22 2.87 7.56 3.94
CA VAL A 22 3.33 7.21 2.59
C VAL A 22 2.22 6.49 1.82
N TYR A 23 1.47 5.60 2.48
CA TYR A 23 0.29 4.97 1.91
C TYR A 23 -0.81 6.00 1.59
N GLU A 24 -1.06 6.96 2.46
CA GLU A 24 -2.00 8.05 2.22
C GLU A 24 -1.62 8.91 1.01
N ALA A 25 -0.34 9.25 0.86
CA ALA A 25 0.16 10.02 -0.28
C ALA A 25 -0.02 9.25 -1.60
N LEU A 26 0.29 7.95 -1.59
CA LEU A 26 0.06 7.04 -2.71
C LEU A 26 -1.42 6.98 -3.07
N LEU A 27 -2.28 6.70 -2.09
CA LEU A 27 -3.71 6.53 -2.31
C LEU A 27 -4.34 7.83 -2.86
N ARG A 28 -3.93 9.01 -2.36
CA ARG A 28 -4.35 10.30 -2.91
C ARG A 28 -3.97 10.46 -4.38
N HIS A 29 -2.76 10.10 -4.77
CA HIS A 29 -2.31 10.18 -6.17
C HIS A 29 -3.10 9.24 -7.08
N VAL A 30 -3.34 7.99 -6.65
CA VAL A 30 -4.07 7.02 -7.46
C VAL A 30 -5.55 7.41 -7.59
N GLN A 31 -6.18 7.85 -6.49
CA GLN A 31 -7.57 8.31 -6.47
C GLN A 31 -7.82 9.54 -7.33
N ALA A 32 -6.81 10.40 -7.52
CA ALA A 32 -6.92 11.56 -8.41
C ALA A 32 -7.03 11.16 -9.90
N ARG A 33 -6.55 9.96 -10.26
CA ARG A 33 -6.48 9.49 -11.65
C ARG A 33 -7.53 8.43 -11.98
N HIS A 34 -7.90 7.59 -11.00
CA HIS A 34 -8.86 6.49 -11.19
C HIS A 34 -9.72 6.27 -9.93
N PRO A 35 -10.97 5.81 -10.08
CA PRO A 35 -11.73 5.32 -8.94
C PRO A 35 -11.07 4.05 -8.36
N VAL A 36 -10.75 4.09 -7.07
CA VAL A 36 -10.08 2.99 -6.36
C VAL A 36 -10.94 2.48 -5.23
N THR A 37 -11.05 1.16 -5.16
CA THR A 37 -11.52 0.41 -3.97
C THR A 37 -10.35 -0.38 -3.41
N THR A 38 -10.34 -0.60 -2.10
CA THR A 38 -9.26 -1.35 -1.44
C THR A 38 -9.81 -2.55 -0.70
N VAL A 39 -9.00 -3.60 -0.64
CA VAL A 39 -9.28 -4.82 0.12
C VAL A 39 -8.09 -5.09 1.00
N VAL A 40 -8.29 -5.00 2.31
CA VAL A 40 -7.26 -5.30 3.31
C VAL A 40 -7.22 -6.81 3.54
N ARG A 41 -6.03 -7.38 3.43
CA ARG A 41 -5.69 -8.77 3.81
C ARG A 41 -4.62 -8.72 4.89
N LYS A 42 -4.36 -9.87 5.52
CA LYS A 42 -3.40 -10.00 6.64
C LYS A 42 -2.03 -9.37 6.37
N THR A 43 -1.55 -9.42 5.13
CA THR A 43 -0.17 -9.07 4.77
C THR A 43 -0.08 -8.01 3.69
N GLN A 44 -1.22 -7.63 3.10
CA GLN A 44 -1.26 -6.73 1.97
C GLN A 44 -2.61 -6.02 1.84
N ILE A 45 -2.59 -4.83 1.26
CA ILE A 45 -3.77 -4.09 0.81
C ILE A 45 -3.79 -4.15 -0.72
N THR A 46 -4.86 -4.70 -1.29
CA THR A 46 -5.05 -4.72 -2.74
C THR A 46 -5.82 -3.49 -3.18
N LEU A 47 -5.25 -2.71 -4.10
CA LEU A 47 -5.91 -1.62 -4.82
C LEU A 47 -6.56 -2.17 -6.09
N ARG A 48 -7.84 -1.89 -6.28
CA ARG A 48 -8.63 -2.40 -7.40
C ARG A 48 -9.64 -1.40 -7.91
N ASN A 49 -9.91 -1.47 -9.19
CA ASN A 49 -11.10 -0.88 -9.82
C ASN A 49 -11.99 -2.05 -10.29
N ARG A 50 -12.23 -2.19 -11.60
CA ARG A 50 -12.74 -3.42 -12.23
C ARG A 50 -11.84 -4.63 -11.95
N HIS A 51 -10.53 -4.42 -12.02
CA HIS A 51 -9.50 -5.42 -11.75
C HIS A 51 -8.53 -4.92 -10.66
N ALA A 52 -7.88 -5.85 -9.97
CA ALA A 52 -6.78 -5.51 -9.08
C ALA A 52 -5.57 -5.06 -9.91
N PHE A 53 -5.01 -3.90 -9.59
CA PHE A 53 -3.92 -3.29 -10.35
C PHE A 53 -2.71 -2.94 -9.48
N ALA A 54 -2.85 -2.93 -8.15
CA ALA A 54 -1.71 -2.77 -7.27
C ALA A 54 -1.93 -3.50 -5.95
N MET A 55 -0.82 -3.88 -5.30
CA MET A 55 -0.82 -4.42 -3.96
C MET A 55 0.22 -3.68 -3.11
N VAL A 56 -0.12 -3.37 -1.87
CA VAL A 56 0.74 -2.72 -0.89
C VAL A 56 0.98 -3.71 0.24
N SER A 57 2.22 -4.16 0.42
CA SER A 57 2.61 -5.05 1.53
C SER A 57 3.58 -4.35 2.48
N LEU A 58 3.54 -4.75 3.76
CA LEU A 58 4.54 -4.32 4.73
C LEU A 58 5.76 -5.26 4.70
N PRO A 59 6.96 -4.74 5.02
CA PRO A 59 8.16 -5.56 5.06
C PRO A 59 8.01 -6.63 6.13
N TRP A 60 7.95 -7.90 5.70
CA TRP A 60 7.68 -9.03 6.59
C TRP A 60 8.78 -9.23 7.65
N ARG A 61 10.06 -8.93 7.33
CA ARG A 61 11.20 -8.90 8.26
C ARG A 61 12.36 -8.08 7.69
N ARG A 62 13.32 -7.70 8.55
CA ARG A 62 14.72 -7.43 8.14
C ARG A 62 15.22 -8.63 7.34
N VAL A 63 15.39 -8.48 6.03
CA VAL A 63 16.15 -9.48 5.26
C VAL A 63 17.59 -9.37 5.74
N LYS A 64 18.13 -10.45 6.33
CA LYS A 64 19.50 -10.50 6.85
C LYS A 64 20.46 -10.22 5.68
N GLY A 65 21.15 -9.08 5.71
CA GLY A 65 22.06 -8.63 4.65
C GLY A 65 21.64 -7.36 3.90
N TRP A 66 20.44 -6.81 4.17
CA TRP A 66 20.05 -5.52 3.59
C TRP A 66 20.64 -4.33 4.39
N PRO A 67 21.18 -3.29 3.73
CA PRO A 67 21.73 -2.12 4.40
C PRO A 67 20.66 -1.41 5.24
N TYR A 68 21.08 -0.82 6.37
CA TYR A 68 20.20 -0.14 7.33
C TYR A 68 19.34 0.97 6.69
N GLU A 69 19.69 1.49 5.52
CA GLU A 69 18.94 2.56 4.88
C GLU A 69 17.74 2.07 4.04
N CYS A 70 17.61 0.76 3.80
CA CYS A 70 16.49 0.21 3.02
C CYS A 70 15.17 0.06 3.81
N PHE A 71 15.10 0.43 5.10
CA PHE A 71 13.87 0.30 5.92
C PHE A 71 12.67 1.12 5.44
N LYS A 72 12.89 2.11 4.58
CA LYS A 72 11.87 3.07 4.19
C LYS A 72 11.33 2.86 2.77
N ARG A 73 11.73 1.78 2.10
CA ARG A 73 11.14 1.42 0.81
C ARG A 73 9.98 0.48 1.07
N PHE A 74 8.79 0.84 0.59
CA PHE A 74 7.69 -0.11 0.43
C PHE A 74 8.27 -1.39 -0.12
N SER A 75 8.19 -2.46 0.67
CA SER A 75 8.91 -3.68 0.37
C SER A 75 8.41 -4.35 -0.89
N GLU A 76 7.22 -4.00 -1.38
CA GLU A 76 6.79 -4.17 -2.76
C GLU A 76 5.42 -3.47 -2.91
N VAL A 77 5.38 -2.28 -3.52
CA VAL A 77 4.16 -1.93 -4.27
C VAL A 77 4.31 -2.63 -5.61
N PHE A 78 3.84 -3.87 -5.72
CA PHE A 78 3.63 -4.46 -7.04
C PHE A 78 2.47 -3.71 -7.66
N ILE A 79 2.76 -2.62 -8.37
CA ILE A 79 1.84 -2.08 -9.36
C ILE A 79 1.87 -3.09 -10.49
N VAL A 80 0.97 -4.07 -10.43
CA VAL A 80 0.70 -4.94 -11.57
C VAL A 80 -0.22 -4.12 -12.47
N ASP A 81 0.38 -3.26 -13.28
CA ASP A 81 -0.35 -2.46 -14.25
C ASP A 81 -1.00 -3.41 -15.27
N TYR A 82 -2.25 -3.79 -15.01
CA TYR A 82 -3.13 -4.39 -15.99
C TYR A 82 -3.83 -3.27 -16.78
N SER A 83 -3.04 -2.36 -17.39
CA SER A 83 -3.49 -1.63 -18.57
C SER A 83 -3.24 -2.51 -19.78
N ALA A 84 -4.13 -3.49 -19.96
CA ALA A 84 -4.42 -4.13 -21.24
C ALA A 84 -5.93 -4.12 -21.43
#